data_AF-A0A3N5GX49-F1
#
_entry.id   AF-A0A3N5GX49-F1
#
_cell.length_a   1.000
_cell.length_b   1.000
_cell.length_c   1.000
_cell.angle_alpha   90.00
_cell.angle_beta   90.00
_cell.angle_gamma   90.00
#
_symmetry.space_group_name_H-M   'P 1'
#
loop_
_entity.id
_entity.type
_entity.pdbx_description
1 polymer ?
#
loop_
_entity_poly.entity_id
_entity_poly.type
_entity_poly.pdbx_seq_one_letter_code
_entity_poly.pdbx_strand_id
1 'polypeptide(L)'
;YVPTISAGRVVAEKARVPGYLPDIVRPKAERIGAQIQDTFRRANKAGVKIAFGTDMGVGPHGDNAVEFGYMVEGGMPAAQALQAATYNAAQVLAVNDIGQLEPGFRADVVAVAGNPLADITLTRKVAFVMKDGVVY
;
A
#
# COMPACT_ATOMS: atom_id res chain seq x y z
N TYR A 1 -0.27 7.40 -10.66
CA TYR A 1 -0.74 7.96 -9.37
C TYR A 1 -0.26 7.03 -8.27
N VAL A 2 0.22 7.56 -7.15
CA VAL A 2 0.70 6.80 -5.99
C VAL A 2 -0.09 7.28 -4.77
N PRO A 3 -1.21 6.63 -4.40
CA PRO A 3 -1.97 7.00 -3.22
C PRO A 3 -1.19 6.70 -1.94
N THR A 4 -1.57 7.34 -0.83
CA THR A 4 -1.05 7.08 0.52
C THR A 4 -2.22 7.01 1.51
N ILE A 5 -3.11 6.04 1.33
CA ILE A 5 -4.37 5.97 2.09
C ILE A 5 -4.09 5.77 3.59
N SER A 6 -3.12 4.92 3.91
CA SER A 6 -2.70 4.63 5.27
C SER A 6 -2.26 5.88 6.02
N ALA A 7 -1.50 6.78 5.38
CA ALA A 7 -1.10 8.05 5.97
C ALA A 7 -2.30 8.90 6.39
N GLY A 8 -3.29 9.00 5.49
CA GLY A 8 -4.54 9.71 5.74
C GLY A 8 -5.33 9.12 6.92
N ARG A 9 -5.37 7.79 7.03
CA ARG A 9 -6.05 7.11 8.16
C ARG A 9 -5.31 7.31 9.47
N VAL A 10 -3.99 7.13 9.48
CA VAL A 10 -3.16 7.36 10.68
C VAL A 10 -3.34 8.78 11.19
N VAL A 11 -3.25 9.79 10.32
CA VAL A 11 -3.41 11.19 10.73
C VAL A 11 -4.82 11.47 11.26
N ALA A 12 -5.87 10.90 10.66
CA ALA A 12 -7.24 11.04 11.15
C ALA A 12 -7.46 10.36 12.51
N GLU A 13 -6.82 9.21 12.76
CA GLU A 13 -6.82 8.55 14.07
C GLU A 13 -6.09 9.38 15.11
N LYS A 14 -4.90 9.89 14.78
CA LYS A 14 -4.10 10.73 15.69
C LYS A 14 -4.79 12.04 16.04
N ALA A 15 -5.59 12.61 15.15
CA ALA A 15 -6.38 13.80 15.42
C ALA A 15 -7.37 13.63 16.59
N ARG A 16 -7.81 12.39 16.85
CA ARG A 16 -8.72 12.06 17.95
C ARG A 16 -8.02 11.91 19.30
N VAL A 17 -6.68 11.83 19.30
CA VAL A 17 -5.89 11.73 20.53
C VAL A 17 -5.68 13.14 21.10
N PRO A 18 -6.19 13.45 22.31
CA PRO A 18 -6.04 14.76 22.92
C PRO A 18 -4.56 15.16 23.03
N GLY A 19 -4.22 16.36 22.56
CA GLY A 19 -2.87 16.91 22.65
C GLY A 19 -1.84 16.34 21.65
N TYR A 20 -2.21 15.37 20.80
CA TYR A 20 -1.27 14.83 19.81
C TYR A 20 -1.05 15.78 18.63
N LEU A 21 -2.13 16.39 18.11
CA LEU A 21 -2.06 17.41 17.07
C LEU A 21 -2.48 18.77 17.64
N PRO A 22 -1.87 19.88 17.17
CA PRO A 22 -2.36 21.22 17.48
C PRO A 22 -3.82 21.41 17.03
N ASP A 23 -4.61 22.16 17.80
CA ASP A 23 -6.05 22.32 17.55
C ASP A 23 -6.35 22.92 16.17
N ILE A 24 -5.49 23.79 15.66
CA ILE A 24 -5.63 24.37 14.32
C ILE A 24 -5.50 23.33 13.18
N VAL A 25 -4.80 22.22 13.42
CA VAL A 25 -4.55 21.17 12.42
C VAL A 25 -5.62 20.07 12.47
N ARG A 26 -6.20 19.82 13.65
CA ARG A 26 -7.12 18.72 13.92
C ARG A 26 -8.30 18.64 12.93
N PRO A 27 -9.03 19.73 12.61
CA PRO A 27 -10.19 19.65 11.70
C PRO A 27 -9.81 19.27 10.25
N LYS A 28 -8.57 19.53 9.84
CA LYS A 28 -8.06 19.08 8.54
C LYS A 28 -7.69 17.59 8.60
N ALA A 29 -6.97 17.20 9.65
CA ALA A 29 -6.52 15.83 9.87
C ALA A 29 -7.70 14.84 9.95
N GLU A 30 -8.80 15.20 10.61
CA GLU A 30 -9.99 14.34 10.71
C GLU A 30 -10.67 14.07 9.36
N ARG A 31 -10.61 15.03 8.43
CA ARG A 31 -11.28 14.93 7.11
C ARG A 31 -10.40 14.28 6.06
N ILE A 32 -9.07 14.44 6.14
CA ILE A 32 -8.17 14.09 5.03
C ILE A 32 -8.17 12.58 4.72
N GLY A 33 -8.30 11.71 5.74
CA GLY A 33 -8.31 10.27 5.54
C GLY A 33 -9.45 9.80 4.63
N ALA A 34 -10.67 10.28 4.88
CA ALA A 34 -11.83 9.97 4.05
C ALA A 34 -11.70 10.54 2.62
N GLN A 35 -11.12 11.74 2.49
CA GLN A 35 -10.90 12.37 1.19
C GLN A 35 -9.87 11.62 0.33
N ILE A 36 -8.80 11.09 0.93
CA ILE A 36 -7.80 10.28 0.21
C ILE A 36 -8.41 8.96 -0.26
N GLN A 37 -9.20 8.28 0.58
CA GLN A 37 -9.92 7.06 0.18
C GLN A 37 -10.87 7.31 -1.00
N ASP A 38 -11.66 8.39 -0.95
CA ASP A 38 -12.57 8.75 -2.05
C ASP A 38 -11.80 9.06 -3.34
N THR A 39 -10.70 9.81 -3.23
CA THR A 39 -9.86 10.15 -4.37
C THR A 39 -9.24 8.92 -5.01
N PHE A 40 -8.76 7.97 -4.20
CA PHE A 40 -8.30 6.67 -4.67
C PHE A 40 -9.40 5.91 -5.42
N ARG A 41 -10.60 5.79 -4.84
CA ARG A 41 -11.73 5.10 -5.48
C ARG A 41 -12.08 5.73 -6.83
N ARG A 42 -12.11 7.07 -6.91
CA ARG A 42 -12.38 7.78 -8.16
C ARG A 42 -11.29 7.54 -9.21
N ALA A 43 -10.02 7.61 -8.82
CA ALA A 43 -8.90 7.34 -9.73
C ALA A 43 -8.90 5.90 -10.25
N ASN A 44 -9.14 4.92 -9.36
CA ASN A 44 -9.25 3.51 -9.71
C ASN A 44 -10.39 3.27 -10.71
N LYS A 45 -11.60 3.80 -10.42
CA LYS A 45 -12.76 3.69 -11.32
C LYS A 45 -12.53 4.36 -12.68
N ALA A 46 -11.71 5.41 -12.73
CA ALA A 46 -11.36 6.11 -13.96
C ALA A 46 -10.24 5.41 -14.78
N GLY A 47 -9.70 4.27 -14.32
CA GLY A 47 -8.64 3.55 -15.03
C GLY A 47 -7.27 4.21 -14.95
N VAL A 48 -7.05 5.10 -13.97
CA VAL A 48 -5.73 5.70 -13.74
C VAL A 48 -4.74 4.61 -13.35
N LYS A 49 -3.55 4.60 -13.96
CA LYS A 49 -2.47 3.70 -13.56
C LYS A 49 -2.01 4.03 -12.13
N ILE A 50 -2.08 3.04 -11.25
CA ILE A 50 -1.79 3.16 -9.81
C ILE A 50 -0.60 2.28 -9.45
N ALA A 51 0.37 2.86 -8.74
CA ALA A 51 1.41 2.13 -8.03
C ALA A 51 1.23 2.27 -6.51
N PHE A 52 1.82 1.38 -5.74
CA PHE A 52 1.63 1.27 -4.29
C PHE A 52 2.49 2.30 -3.53
N GLY A 53 1.88 3.01 -2.59
CA GLY A 53 2.56 3.97 -1.72
C GLY A 53 1.85 4.06 -0.39
N THR A 54 2.58 4.42 0.67
CA THR A 54 2.03 4.34 2.04
C THR A 54 2.31 5.58 2.88
N ASP A 55 3.40 6.29 2.59
CA ASP A 55 3.93 7.36 3.45
C ASP A 55 4.27 6.86 4.89
N MET A 56 4.65 5.58 5.02
CA MET A 56 5.11 5.06 6.31
C MET A 56 6.38 5.79 6.75
N GLY A 57 6.39 6.21 8.01
CA GLY A 57 7.07 7.40 8.50
C GLY A 57 6.07 8.35 9.17
N VAL A 58 4.87 8.48 8.59
CA VAL A 58 3.67 9.02 9.28
C VAL A 58 3.09 8.00 10.26
N GLY A 59 2.98 6.75 9.80
CA GLY A 59 2.69 5.58 10.62
C GLY A 59 3.94 4.74 10.90
N PRO A 60 3.83 3.68 11.72
CA PRO A 60 4.95 2.79 12.03
C PRO A 60 5.45 2.04 10.78
N HIS A 61 6.77 1.93 10.62
CA HIS A 61 7.36 1.02 9.64
C HIS A 61 7.05 -0.43 9.98
N GLY A 62 6.80 -1.26 8.96
CA GLY A 62 6.37 -2.66 9.12
C GLY A 62 4.88 -2.85 8.83
N ASP A 63 4.06 -1.82 9.01
CA ASP A 63 2.62 -1.87 8.73
C ASP A 63 2.27 -1.51 7.27
N ASN A 64 3.26 -1.46 6.38
CA ASN A 64 3.10 -1.05 4.99
C ASN A 64 2.01 -1.88 4.25
N ALA A 65 1.93 -3.18 4.52
CA ALA A 65 0.97 -4.08 3.88
C ALA A 65 -0.49 -3.79 4.26
N VAL A 66 -0.75 -2.92 5.25
CA VAL A 66 -2.10 -2.45 5.58
C VAL A 66 -2.77 -1.78 4.39
N GLU A 67 -2.00 -1.04 3.57
CA GLU A 67 -2.47 -0.30 2.40
C GLU A 67 -3.16 -1.21 1.36
N PHE A 68 -2.71 -2.46 1.18
CA PHE A 68 -3.38 -3.39 0.27
C PHE A 68 -4.86 -3.58 0.63
N GLY A 69 -5.15 -3.67 1.93
CA GLY A 69 -6.52 -3.75 2.44
C GLY A 69 -7.34 -2.52 2.08
N TYR A 70 -6.77 -1.32 2.22
CA TYR A 70 -7.45 -0.08 1.86
C TYR A 70 -7.67 0.11 0.36
N MET A 71 -6.74 -0.38 -0.46
CA MET A 71 -6.90 -0.41 -1.92
C MET A 71 -8.05 -1.34 -2.32
N VAL A 72 -8.14 -2.53 -1.71
CA VAL A 72 -9.26 -3.45 -1.94
C VAL A 72 -10.58 -2.87 -1.42
N GLU A 73 -10.58 -2.26 -0.23
CA GLU A 73 -11.74 -1.54 0.32
C GLU A 73 -12.22 -0.41 -0.61
N GLY A 74 -11.30 0.26 -1.30
CA GLY A 74 -11.60 1.28 -2.30
C GLY A 74 -12.07 0.74 -3.66
N GLY A 75 -12.24 -0.57 -3.79
CA GLY A 75 -12.79 -1.24 -4.97
C GLY A 75 -11.75 -1.72 -6.00
N MET A 76 -10.46 -1.74 -5.66
CA MET A 76 -9.44 -2.33 -6.52
C MET A 76 -9.39 -3.86 -6.32
N PRO A 77 -9.44 -4.68 -7.38
CA PRO A 77 -9.26 -6.13 -7.25
C PRO A 77 -7.92 -6.49 -6.58
N ALA A 78 -7.90 -7.53 -5.74
CA ALA A 78 -6.70 -7.95 -5.01
C ALA A 78 -5.49 -8.20 -5.93
N ALA A 79 -5.70 -8.81 -7.10
CA ALA A 79 -4.66 -9.02 -8.11
C ALA A 79 -4.04 -7.69 -8.57
N GLN A 80 -4.86 -6.68 -8.82
CA GLN A 80 -4.39 -5.35 -9.24
C GLN A 80 -3.67 -4.62 -8.10
N ALA A 81 -4.12 -4.80 -6.86
CA ALA A 81 -3.43 -4.24 -5.70
C ALA A 81 -2.01 -4.83 -5.55
N LEU A 82 -1.85 -6.15 -5.71
CA LEU A 82 -0.54 -6.80 -5.74
C LEU A 82 0.33 -6.31 -6.91
N GLN A 83 -0.25 -6.15 -8.10
CA GLN A 83 0.45 -5.58 -9.27
C GLN A 83 0.89 -4.12 -9.02
N ALA A 84 0.09 -3.34 -8.29
CA ALA A 84 0.44 -1.97 -7.93
C ALA A 84 1.75 -1.90 -7.12
N ALA A 85 2.01 -2.90 -6.27
CA ALA A 85 3.21 -2.99 -5.42
C ALA A 85 4.38 -3.74 -6.07
N THR A 86 4.18 -4.33 -7.24
CA THR A 86 5.18 -5.16 -7.93
C THR A 86 5.48 -4.56 -9.30
N TYR A 87 4.81 -5.05 -10.35
CA TYR A 87 5.02 -4.59 -11.72
C TYR A 87 4.87 -3.07 -11.87
N ASN A 88 3.77 -2.47 -11.39
CA ASN A 88 3.57 -1.02 -11.56
C ASN A 88 4.59 -0.19 -10.77
N ALA A 89 5.02 -0.66 -9.60
CA ALA A 89 6.06 0.00 -8.83
C ALA A 89 7.41 -0.04 -9.56
N ALA A 90 7.77 -1.18 -10.15
CA ALA A 90 8.97 -1.32 -10.99
C ALA A 90 8.94 -0.34 -12.18
N GLN A 91 7.78 -0.19 -12.83
CA GLN A 91 7.60 0.78 -13.92
C GLN A 91 7.77 2.23 -13.45
N VAL A 92 7.25 2.59 -12.28
CA VAL A 92 7.45 3.94 -11.69
C VAL A 92 8.91 4.20 -11.37
N LEU A 93 9.64 3.19 -10.89
CA LEU A 93 11.06 3.28 -10.57
C LEU A 93 11.97 3.22 -11.81
N ALA A 94 11.41 2.94 -12.99
CA ALA A 94 12.16 2.68 -14.23
C ALA A 94 13.19 1.54 -14.08
N VAL A 95 12.82 0.50 -13.32
CA VAL A 95 13.63 -0.71 -13.12
C VAL A 95 12.95 -1.87 -13.83
N ASN A 96 13.70 -2.56 -14.70
CA ASN A 96 13.14 -3.52 -15.65
C ASN A 96 13.41 -4.99 -15.29
N ASP A 97 14.16 -5.24 -14.22
CA ASP A 97 14.58 -6.57 -13.75
C ASP A 97 13.98 -6.94 -12.38
N ILE A 98 12.93 -6.24 -11.93
CA ILE A 98 12.22 -6.53 -10.66
C ILE A 98 10.69 -6.49 -10.84
N GLY A 99 9.97 -6.98 -9.83
CA GLY A 99 8.51 -6.89 -9.75
C GLY A 99 7.75 -7.98 -10.52
N GLN A 100 8.46 -8.96 -11.09
CA GLN A 100 7.88 -10.14 -11.74
C GLN A 100 8.69 -11.39 -11.42
N LEU A 101 8.04 -12.55 -11.41
CA LEU A 101 8.68 -13.86 -11.26
C LEU A 101 8.85 -14.50 -12.65
N GLU A 102 9.84 -14.02 -13.39
CA GLU A 102 10.13 -14.44 -14.76
C GLU A 102 11.65 -14.64 -14.98
N PRO A 103 12.07 -15.48 -15.94
CA PRO A 103 13.49 -15.61 -16.28
C PRO A 103 14.14 -14.26 -16.61
N GLY A 104 15.31 -14.00 -16.00
CA GLY A 104 16.05 -12.75 -16.19
C GLY A 104 15.72 -11.65 -15.18
N PHE A 105 14.72 -11.85 -14.30
CA PHE A 105 14.44 -10.95 -13.18
C PHE A 105 15.25 -11.35 -11.94
N ARG A 106 15.49 -10.39 -11.04
CA ARG A 106 16.12 -10.63 -9.74
C ARG A 106 15.28 -11.59 -8.92
N ALA A 107 15.95 -12.42 -8.12
CA ALA A 107 15.32 -13.35 -7.20
C ALA A 107 14.84 -12.63 -5.93
N ASP A 108 13.90 -11.70 -6.10
CA ASP A 108 13.19 -10.99 -5.03
C ASP A 108 11.79 -11.62 -4.86
N VAL A 109 11.63 -12.44 -3.83
CA VAL A 109 10.43 -13.28 -3.64
C VAL A 109 9.89 -13.09 -2.24
N VAL A 110 8.58 -12.88 -2.14
CA VAL A 110 7.85 -12.85 -0.87
C VAL A 110 6.77 -13.92 -0.90
N ALA A 111 6.61 -14.67 0.19
CA ALA A 111 5.55 -15.67 0.32
C ALA A 111 4.71 -15.46 1.59
N VAL A 112 3.43 -15.74 1.45
CA VAL A 112 2.40 -15.70 2.50
C VAL A 112 1.71 -17.05 2.57
N ALA A 113 1.23 -17.44 3.74
CA ALA A 113 0.44 -18.66 3.88
C ALA A 113 -1.00 -18.41 3.40
N GLY A 114 -1.42 -19.13 2.35
CA GLY A 114 -2.77 -19.03 1.77
C GLY A 114 -2.81 -18.23 0.46
N ASN A 115 -4.02 -17.86 0.02
CA ASN A 115 -4.23 -17.17 -1.25
C ASN A 115 -4.55 -15.67 -1.03
N PRO A 116 -3.61 -14.75 -1.29
CA PRO A 116 -3.83 -13.31 -1.11
C PRO A 116 -4.83 -12.71 -2.10
N LEU A 117 -5.21 -13.43 -3.17
CA LEU A 117 -6.28 -13.01 -4.08
C LEU A 117 -7.66 -13.23 -3.45
N ALA A 118 -7.79 -14.21 -2.56
CA ALA A 118 -9.01 -14.49 -1.82
C ALA A 118 -9.08 -13.69 -0.51
N ASP A 119 -7.95 -13.52 0.17
CA ASP A 119 -7.83 -12.70 1.38
C ASP A 119 -6.56 -11.84 1.33
N ILE A 120 -6.72 -10.58 0.95
CA ILE A 120 -5.60 -9.65 0.82
C ILE A 120 -4.91 -9.36 2.16
N THR A 121 -5.56 -9.61 3.30
CA THR A 121 -4.99 -9.33 4.62
C THR A 121 -3.81 -10.26 4.95
N LEU A 122 -3.70 -11.40 4.25
CA LEU A 122 -2.56 -12.32 4.35
C LEU A 122 -1.22 -11.67 4.00
N THR A 123 -1.23 -10.59 3.19
CA THR A 123 -0.02 -9.79 2.89
C THR A 123 0.63 -9.17 4.13
N ARG A 124 -0.08 -9.08 5.25
CA ARG A 124 0.45 -8.61 6.54
C ARG A 124 1.17 -9.72 7.34
N LYS A 125 1.08 -10.97 6.88
CA LYS A 125 1.63 -12.16 7.54
C LYS A 125 2.60 -12.88 6.59
N VAL A 126 3.61 -12.14 6.15
CA VAL A 126 4.70 -12.67 5.33
C VAL A 126 5.44 -13.75 6.12
N ALA A 127 5.59 -14.92 5.52
CA ALA A 127 6.23 -16.08 6.11
C ALA A 127 7.63 -16.33 5.55
N PHE A 128 7.98 -15.68 4.43
CA PHE A 128 9.24 -15.87 3.73
C PHE A 128 9.61 -14.62 2.94
N VAL A 129 10.88 -14.23 3.03
CA VAL A 129 11.46 -13.14 2.25
C VAL A 129 12.77 -13.62 1.64
N MET A 130 12.89 -13.46 0.33
CA MET A 130 14.13 -13.59 -0.41
C MET A 130 14.42 -12.28 -1.13
N LYS A 131 15.67 -11.83 -1.06
CA LYS A 131 16.16 -10.65 -1.78
C LYS A 131 17.47 -11.00 -2.45
N ASP A 132 17.55 -10.75 -3.75
CA ASP A 132 18.72 -11.03 -4.58
C ASP A 132 19.23 -12.48 -4.42
N GLY A 133 18.29 -13.43 -4.31
CA GLY A 133 18.59 -14.85 -4.14
C GLY A 133 18.94 -15.28 -2.70
N VAL A 134 19.00 -14.35 -1.75
CA VAL A 134 19.32 -14.63 -0.33
C VAL A 134 18.05 -14.62 0.51
N VAL A 135 17.85 -15.66 1.33
CA VAL A 135 16.70 -15.81 2.24
C VAL A 135 16.97 -15.12 3.58
N TYR A 136 15.96 -14.42 4.11
CA TYR A 136 15.97 -13.70 5.39
C TYR A 136 14.83 -14.15 6.31
#